data_AF-A0A424FM52-F1
#
_entry.id   AF-A0A424FM52-F1
#
_cell.length_a   1.000
_cell.length_b   1.000
_cell.length_c   1.000
_cell.angle_alpha   90.00
_cell.angle_beta   90.00
_cell.angle_gamma   90.00
#
_symmetry.space_group_name_H-M   'P 1'
#
loop_
_entity.id
_entity.type
_entity.pdbx_description
1 polymer ?
#
loop_
_entity_poly.entity_id
_entity_poly.type
_entity_poly.pdbx_seq_one_letter_code
_entity_poly.pdbx_strand_id
1 'polypeptide(L)'
;MPENETIKKTVRTDNSKGIVHAFRGSAKYRRHPKFPIRGAFSPFQLQPVCLAPVFGGETVEKVSVNLKLVSSRLKNSLSGFWHEFYVFYVPLISFDDMYLDLAKFSSDSTINNVDAYSEAVSSGDKLNYYHRSGINYIKRCLKSVTETYFRPRENNVAVSWDKYTYRGLPICHVQSKGYIQDFLPDEEIEQSVEETAESEQYKTWEKLYAEGSTSFSFSDYMRYYGFDIERIKEEKIKLREPYPPELLGFHRSYQMPRDHYDISKGNYVSNLKFDYNHMLCYRRKRKYLNHPGFVLSLMVLRPKVYAKDQLGTLTSYMTDLNLFQPDVLRSDYHHSVKVFEKNKGVYSGRDAEYMIDFADLYRNGEQFVSVSDEKDPYNFVGNSVNFGKSAYASSEDIASLFMDAGHSFHYDGLADIQFKSRVASSDEQKRLSFDYKYHSIDPVTGEVKPKDLASNPPKEDSRTATEIALQGHEERVYNERCRGVESSYNPIFYKPTVGCLYSFPAHGTTIIPKGIKRKDVPSCIGNPIFRYGE
;
A
#
# COMPACT_ATOMS: atom_id res chain seq x y z
N MET A 1 25.11 -57.62 -35.23
CA MET A 1 24.49 -57.87 -33.90
C MET A 1 25.18 -56.96 -32.90
N PRO A 2 24.43 -56.32 -31.99
CA PRO A 2 24.53 -54.88 -31.74
C PRO A 2 25.48 -54.51 -30.60
N GLU A 3 25.91 -53.25 -30.65
CA GLU A 3 26.74 -52.54 -29.68
C GLU A 3 26.03 -52.42 -28.32
N ASN A 4 26.73 -52.84 -27.28
CA ASN A 4 26.34 -52.67 -25.88
C ASN A 4 26.61 -51.22 -25.44
N GLU A 5 25.69 -50.30 -25.72
CA GLU A 5 25.61 -49.04 -24.99
C GLU A 5 24.91 -49.29 -23.64
N THR A 6 25.70 -49.46 -22.58
CA THR A 6 25.21 -49.35 -21.21
C THR A 6 24.75 -47.93 -20.94
N ILE A 7 23.45 -47.69 -21.09
CA ILE A 7 22.75 -46.50 -20.59
C ILE A 7 22.92 -46.45 -19.07
N LYS A 8 23.85 -45.61 -18.60
CA LYS A 8 23.88 -45.18 -17.19
C LYS A 8 22.62 -44.33 -16.96
N LYS A 9 21.55 -44.97 -16.49
CA LYS A 9 20.43 -44.26 -15.84
C LYS A 9 20.98 -43.56 -14.60
N THR A 10 21.33 -42.29 -14.73
CA THR A 10 21.39 -41.36 -13.61
C THR A 10 19.98 -41.27 -13.05
N VAL A 11 19.71 -42.04 -11.99
CA VAL A 11 18.57 -41.80 -11.11
C VAL A 11 18.84 -40.44 -10.46
N ARG A 12 18.36 -39.37 -11.09
CA ARG A 12 18.10 -38.11 -10.40
C ARG A 12 17.03 -38.42 -9.37
N THR A 13 17.43 -38.64 -8.13
CA THR A 13 16.51 -38.58 -7.01
C THR A 13 15.91 -37.18 -6.98
N ASP A 14 14.63 -37.08 -7.34
CA ASP A 14 13.81 -35.89 -7.18
C ASP A 14 13.66 -35.57 -5.69
N ASN A 15 14.73 -35.06 -5.06
CA ASN A 15 14.71 -34.52 -3.70
C ASN A 15 13.76 -33.31 -3.60
N SER A 16 13.33 -32.74 -4.74
CA SER A 16 12.35 -31.67 -4.82
C SER A 16 10.99 -32.06 -4.23
N LYS A 17 10.54 -33.31 -4.39
CA LYS A 17 9.24 -33.77 -3.85
C LYS A 17 9.25 -33.90 -2.33
N GLY A 18 10.36 -34.38 -1.75
CA GLY A 18 10.54 -34.46 -0.29
C GLY A 18 10.63 -33.09 0.39
N ILE A 19 11.35 -32.15 -0.23
CA ILE A 19 11.50 -30.77 0.27
C ILE A 19 10.15 -30.03 0.22
N VAL A 20 9.39 -30.14 -0.89
CA VAL A 20 8.09 -29.49 -1.04
C VAL A 20 7.05 -30.01 -0.02
N HIS A 21 7.09 -31.31 0.30
CA HIS A 21 6.24 -31.88 1.36
C HIS A 21 6.65 -31.44 2.78
N ALA A 22 7.95 -31.33 3.06
CA ALA A 22 8.44 -30.81 4.34
C ALA A 22 8.02 -29.34 4.58
N PHE A 23 7.99 -28.51 3.53
CA PHE A 23 7.56 -27.12 3.65
C PHE A 23 6.04 -26.96 3.84
N ARG A 24 5.20 -27.88 3.33
CA ARG A 24 3.74 -27.80 3.52
C ARG A 24 3.31 -27.92 4.99
N GLY A 25 4.06 -28.63 5.82
CA GLY A 25 3.81 -28.77 7.27
C GLY A 25 4.51 -27.76 8.19
N SER A 26 5.37 -26.89 7.65
CA SER A 26 6.11 -25.90 8.46
C SER A 26 5.18 -24.85 9.08
N ALA A 27 5.42 -24.53 10.37
CA ALA A 27 4.66 -23.53 11.10
C ALA A 27 4.81 -22.15 10.43
N LYS A 28 3.70 -21.40 10.36
CA LYS A 28 3.72 -20.01 9.88
C LYS A 28 3.95 -19.05 11.04
N TYR A 29 4.96 -18.23 10.88
CA TYR A 29 5.45 -17.20 11.76
C TYR A 29 4.92 -15.82 11.39
N ARG A 30 4.90 -14.89 12.35
CA ARG A 30 4.52 -13.51 12.08
C ARG A 30 5.77 -12.68 11.80
N ARG A 31 5.87 -12.15 10.58
CA ARG A 31 6.89 -11.15 10.24
C ARG A 31 6.27 -9.75 10.23
N HIS A 32 7.03 -8.80 10.75
CA HIS A 32 6.61 -7.42 10.99
C HIS A 32 7.62 -6.43 10.40
N PRO A 33 7.77 -6.33 9.07
CA PRO A 33 8.55 -5.25 8.47
C PRO A 33 8.01 -3.89 8.89
N LYS A 34 8.88 -3.15 9.60
CA LYS A 34 8.64 -1.77 10.05
C LYS A 34 9.76 -0.89 9.54
N PHE A 35 9.41 0.26 8.96
CA PHE A 35 10.40 1.19 8.43
C PHE A 35 9.85 2.62 8.40
N PRO A 36 10.73 3.62 8.58
CA PRO A 36 10.36 5.01 8.40
C PRO A 36 10.11 5.30 6.91
N ILE A 37 9.23 6.25 6.65
CA ILE A 37 8.88 6.72 5.31
C ILE A 37 8.93 8.23 5.29
N ARG A 38 9.57 8.80 4.26
CA ARG A 38 9.63 10.25 4.07
C ARG A 38 9.72 10.54 2.58
N GLY A 39 9.12 11.65 2.15
CA GLY A 39 9.22 12.09 0.77
C GLY A 39 8.43 13.35 0.51
N ALA A 40 8.30 13.65 -0.79
CA ALA A 40 7.51 14.77 -1.26
C ALA A 40 6.84 14.41 -2.58
N PHE A 41 5.65 14.94 -2.82
CA PHE A 41 4.86 14.66 -4.02
C PHE A 41 3.94 15.84 -4.35
N SER A 42 3.33 15.78 -5.52
CA SER A 42 2.37 16.76 -6.02
C SER A 42 0.98 16.11 -6.13
N PRO A 43 -0.10 16.92 -6.05
CA PRO A 43 -1.44 16.39 -6.21
C PRO A 43 -1.66 15.72 -7.57
N PHE A 44 -2.65 14.83 -7.62
CA PHE A 44 -2.93 13.85 -8.67
C PHE A 44 -1.86 12.81 -8.93
N GLN A 45 -0.61 12.98 -8.47
CA GLN A 45 0.42 11.95 -8.64
C GLN A 45 0.07 10.69 -7.84
N LEU A 46 0.24 9.54 -8.48
CA LEU A 46 0.24 8.24 -7.83
C LEU A 46 1.60 8.04 -7.14
N GLN A 47 1.71 8.45 -5.88
CA GLN A 47 2.95 8.39 -5.13
C GLN A 47 3.11 7.00 -4.46
N PRO A 48 4.13 6.20 -4.82
CA PRO A 48 4.47 5.02 -4.04
C PRO A 48 5.04 5.42 -2.68
N VAL A 49 4.47 4.85 -1.61
CA VAL A 49 4.85 5.15 -0.23
C VAL A 49 5.62 3.99 0.40
N CYS A 50 5.17 2.77 0.18
CA CYS A 50 5.82 1.59 0.73
C CYS A 50 5.75 0.41 -0.24
N LEU A 51 6.81 -0.40 -0.26
CA LEU A 51 6.88 -1.65 -0.99
C LEU A 51 7.39 -2.74 -0.05
N ALA A 52 6.66 -3.85 0.07
CA ALA A 52 7.11 -5.00 0.84
C ALA A 52 7.05 -6.27 -0.03
N PRO A 53 8.15 -7.03 -0.17
CA PRO A 53 8.11 -8.30 -0.89
C PRO A 53 7.26 -9.31 -0.12
N VAL A 54 6.58 -10.17 -0.87
CA VAL A 54 5.72 -11.23 -0.36
C VAL A 54 5.99 -12.54 -1.08
N PHE A 55 5.85 -13.64 -0.33
CA PHE A 55 5.97 -14.98 -0.85
C PHE A 55 4.60 -15.56 -1.18
N GLY A 56 4.56 -16.51 -2.11
CA GLY A 56 3.38 -17.32 -2.35
C GLY A 56 2.97 -18.07 -1.08
N GLY A 57 1.69 -17.99 -0.75
CA GLY A 57 1.09 -18.63 0.42
C GLY A 57 1.17 -17.86 1.73
N GLU A 58 1.63 -16.61 1.71
CA GLU A 58 1.57 -15.71 2.87
C GLU A 58 0.15 -15.16 3.11
N THR A 59 -0.08 -14.61 4.30
CA THR A 59 -1.33 -13.91 4.61
C THR A 59 -1.02 -12.53 5.17
N VAL A 60 -1.56 -11.49 4.55
CA VAL A 60 -1.52 -10.12 5.07
C VAL A 60 -2.49 -10.01 6.23
N GLU A 61 -1.98 -9.77 7.43
CA GLU A 61 -2.80 -9.66 8.65
C GLU A 61 -3.14 -8.22 9.01
N LYS A 62 -2.28 -7.26 8.64
CA LYS A 62 -2.46 -5.84 8.90
C LYS A 62 -1.49 -5.01 8.06
N VAL A 63 -1.96 -3.89 7.53
CA VAL A 63 -1.12 -2.83 6.94
C VAL A 63 -1.41 -1.56 7.73
N SER A 64 -0.44 -1.06 8.47
CA SER A 64 -0.54 0.17 9.27
C SER A 64 0.42 1.20 8.72
N VAL A 65 -0.06 2.39 8.39
CA VAL A 65 0.81 3.50 7.96
C VAL A 65 0.40 4.74 8.72
N ASN A 66 1.31 5.22 9.57
CA ASN A 66 1.17 6.50 10.26
C ASN A 66 1.89 7.55 9.43
N LEU A 67 1.15 8.55 8.95
CA LEU A 67 1.64 9.59 8.06
C LEU A 67 1.29 10.96 8.60
N LYS A 68 2.27 11.85 8.56
CA LYS A 68 2.07 13.29 8.69
C LYS A 68 2.39 13.91 7.34
N LEU A 69 1.46 14.72 6.85
CA LEU A 69 1.55 15.31 5.52
C LEU A 69 1.31 16.81 5.61
N VAL A 70 2.17 17.61 5.00
CA VAL A 70 2.13 19.07 5.05
C VAL A 70 2.31 19.64 3.65
N SER A 71 1.44 20.57 3.26
CA SER A 71 1.53 21.27 1.98
C SER A 71 2.43 22.50 2.05
N SER A 72 2.97 22.88 0.89
CA SER A 72 3.40 24.23 0.60
C SER A 72 2.20 25.19 0.60
N ARG A 73 2.47 26.50 0.52
CA ARG A 73 1.44 27.54 0.60
C ARG A 73 0.47 27.44 -0.57
N LEU A 74 -0.83 27.33 -0.25
CA LEU A 74 -1.90 27.23 -1.24
C LEU A 74 -2.33 28.61 -1.71
N LYS A 75 -2.69 28.73 -2.99
CA LYS A 75 -3.28 29.98 -3.51
C LYS A 75 -4.70 30.21 -2.99
N ASN A 76 -5.50 29.14 -2.90
CA ASN A 76 -6.89 29.19 -2.46
C ASN A 76 -7.05 28.50 -1.10
N SER A 77 -7.53 29.24 -0.10
CA SER A 77 -7.73 28.73 1.27
C SER A 77 -8.97 27.85 1.44
N LEU A 78 -9.92 27.89 0.50
CA LEU A 78 -11.19 27.16 0.60
C LEU A 78 -11.21 25.86 -0.20
N SER A 79 -10.14 25.56 -0.96
CA SER A 79 -10.11 24.34 -1.75
C SER A 79 -9.63 23.15 -0.92
N GLY A 80 -10.56 22.29 -0.52
CA GLY A 80 -10.26 21.05 0.18
C GLY A 80 -9.71 19.96 -0.73
N PHE A 81 -9.04 18.98 -0.11
CA PHE A 81 -8.37 17.89 -0.80
C PHE A 81 -8.84 16.55 -0.26
N TRP A 82 -9.06 15.61 -1.16
CA TRP A 82 -9.21 14.20 -0.86
C TRP A 82 -7.84 13.56 -0.77
N HIS A 83 -7.57 12.93 0.36
CA HIS A 83 -6.47 12.02 0.51
C HIS A 83 -6.96 10.60 0.30
N GLU A 84 -6.31 9.88 -0.60
CA GLU A 84 -6.60 8.50 -0.91
C GLU A 84 -5.36 7.65 -0.65
N PHE A 85 -5.54 6.57 0.10
CA PHE A 85 -4.50 5.61 0.41
C PHE A 85 -4.95 4.22 -0.05
N TYR A 86 -4.18 3.65 -0.96
CA TYR A 86 -4.45 2.35 -1.57
C TYR A 86 -3.37 1.36 -1.15
N VAL A 87 -3.77 0.10 -0.97
CA VAL A 87 -2.85 -1.01 -0.76
C VAL A 87 -3.15 -2.06 -1.81
N PHE A 88 -2.20 -2.32 -2.68
CA PHE A 88 -2.28 -3.31 -3.74
C PHE A 88 -1.35 -4.49 -3.45
N TYR A 89 -1.79 -5.67 -3.83
CA TYR A 89 -0.96 -6.84 -4.00
C TYR A 89 -0.67 -7.01 -5.49
N VAL A 90 0.61 -6.93 -5.84
CA VAL A 90 1.10 -7.00 -7.22
C VAL A 90 1.93 -8.28 -7.35
N PRO A 91 1.36 -9.36 -7.92
CA PRO A 91 2.08 -10.61 -8.07
C PRO A 91 3.12 -10.49 -9.19
N LEU A 92 4.25 -11.22 -9.11
CA LEU A 92 5.29 -11.13 -10.15
C LEU A 92 4.79 -11.51 -11.56
N ILE A 93 3.77 -12.36 -11.63
CA ILE A 93 3.07 -12.75 -12.88
C ILE A 93 2.33 -11.57 -13.54
N SER A 94 2.11 -10.46 -12.84
CA SER A 94 1.48 -9.25 -13.38
C SER A 94 2.45 -8.35 -14.19
N PHE A 95 3.72 -8.73 -14.31
CA PHE A 95 4.72 -7.97 -15.07
C PHE A 95 4.87 -8.54 -16.48
N ASP A 96 4.21 -7.93 -17.45
CA ASP A 96 4.08 -8.43 -18.82
C ASP A 96 5.41 -8.74 -19.50
N ASP A 97 6.41 -7.88 -19.29
CA ASP A 97 7.73 -7.97 -19.90
C ASP A 97 8.69 -8.92 -19.18
N MET A 98 8.38 -9.30 -17.94
CA MET A 98 9.21 -10.20 -17.13
C MET A 98 8.56 -11.58 -16.96
N TYR A 99 7.25 -11.70 -17.19
CA TYR A 99 6.48 -12.92 -16.95
C TYR A 99 6.99 -14.11 -17.75
N LEU A 100 7.27 -13.94 -19.05
CA LEU A 100 7.74 -15.03 -19.92
C LEU A 100 9.12 -15.56 -19.48
N ASP A 101 9.99 -14.69 -18.97
CA ASP A 101 11.32 -15.09 -18.49
C ASP A 101 11.27 -15.62 -17.05
N LEU A 102 10.31 -15.16 -16.23
CA LEU A 102 9.99 -15.79 -14.95
C LEU A 102 9.37 -17.18 -15.11
N ALA A 103 8.59 -17.44 -16.16
CA ALA A 103 8.04 -18.77 -16.43
C ALA A 103 9.14 -19.80 -16.71
N LYS A 104 10.28 -19.35 -17.27
CA LYS A 104 11.48 -20.17 -17.50
C LYS A 104 12.29 -20.41 -16.22
N PHE A 105 11.98 -19.72 -15.12
CA PHE A 105 12.70 -19.81 -13.84
C PHE A 105 12.65 -21.21 -13.20
N SER A 106 11.76 -22.10 -13.65
CA SER A 106 11.60 -23.44 -13.08
C SER A 106 12.77 -24.39 -13.33
N SER A 107 13.64 -24.13 -14.31
CA SER A 107 14.76 -25.04 -14.62
C SER A 107 16.09 -24.66 -13.97
N ASP A 108 16.44 -23.37 -13.92
CA ASP A 108 17.82 -22.94 -13.60
C ASP A 108 17.96 -22.07 -12.33
N SER A 109 16.86 -21.75 -11.63
CA SER A 109 16.86 -20.93 -10.40
C SER A 109 17.50 -19.53 -10.50
N THR A 110 17.88 -19.11 -11.71
CA THR A 110 18.40 -17.78 -12.03
C THR A 110 17.45 -17.07 -12.98
N ILE A 111 17.26 -15.75 -12.77
CA ILE A 111 16.63 -14.91 -13.79
C ILE A 111 17.69 -14.71 -14.86
N ASN A 112 17.52 -15.30 -16.04
CA ASN A 112 18.40 -15.01 -17.16
C ASN A 112 18.15 -13.56 -17.62
N ASN A 113 19.19 -12.84 -18.05
CA ASN A 113 19.09 -11.45 -18.53
C ASN A 113 18.58 -10.42 -17.50
N VAL A 114 18.95 -10.54 -16.21
CA VAL A 114 18.67 -9.48 -15.20
C VAL A 114 19.11 -8.10 -15.70
N ASP A 115 20.23 -8.05 -16.43
CA ASP A 115 20.77 -6.81 -16.98
C ASP A 115 19.82 -6.13 -17.98
N ALA A 116 19.05 -6.89 -18.76
CA ALA A 116 18.05 -6.35 -19.70
C ALA A 116 16.88 -5.68 -18.98
N TYR A 117 16.58 -6.11 -17.75
CA TYR A 117 15.56 -5.52 -16.90
C TYR A 117 16.10 -4.46 -15.94
N SER A 118 17.43 -4.36 -15.85
CA SER A 118 18.08 -3.41 -14.99
C SER A 118 18.04 -2.04 -15.64
N GLU A 119 17.53 -1.07 -14.90
CA GLU A 119 17.66 0.32 -15.28
C GLU A 119 18.91 0.85 -14.55
N ALA A 120 19.66 1.76 -15.19
CA ALA A 120 20.68 2.55 -14.51
C ALA A 120 20.23 4.01 -14.58
N VAL A 121 20.15 4.67 -13.43
CA VAL A 121 19.81 6.09 -13.40
C VAL A 121 21.09 6.88 -13.22
N SER A 122 21.26 7.91 -14.05
CA SER A 122 22.43 8.77 -14.03
C SER A 122 22.54 9.50 -12.67
N SER A 123 23.77 9.73 -12.22
CA SER A 123 24.07 10.48 -11.00
C SER A 123 23.62 11.94 -11.15
N GLY A 124 22.39 12.27 -10.77
CA GLY A 124 21.87 13.64 -10.79
C GLY A 124 20.39 13.76 -11.13
N ASP A 125 19.81 12.75 -11.77
CA ASP A 125 18.38 12.73 -12.06
C ASP A 125 17.57 12.49 -10.79
N LYS A 126 16.51 13.28 -10.60
CA LYS A 126 15.60 13.14 -9.44
C LYS A 126 14.92 11.77 -9.52
N LEU A 127 15.36 10.87 -8.64
CA LEU A 127 14.83 9.52 -8.50
C LEU A 127 13.39 9.54 -7.94
N ASN A 128 12.40 9.59 -8.82
CA ASN A 128 11.00 9.38 -8.43
C ASN A 128 10.73 7.95 -7.93
N TYR A 129 11.60 7.03 -8.32
CA TYR A 129 11.66 5.65 -7.88
C TYR A 129 13.06 5.50 -7.26
N TYR A 130 13.18 5.25 -5.96
CA TYR A 130 14.46 5.10 -5.25
C TYR A 130 15.27 3.90 -5.76
N HIS A 131 15.78 3.99 -6.96
CA HIS A 131 16.49 2.94 -7.66
C HIS A 131 17.70 3.56 -8.34
N ARG A 132 18.88 3.01 -8.07
CA ARG A 132 20.15 3.48 -8.64
C ARG A 132 20.67 2.48 -9.69
N SER A 133 20.45 1.20 -9.44
CA SER A 133 20.90 0.07 -10.26
C SER A 133 20.05 -1.17 -9.95
N GLY A 134 19.83 -2.03 -10.94
CA GLY A 134 19.06 -3.28 -10.80
C GLY A 134 17.62 -3.17 -11.33
N ILE A 135 16.76 -4.14 -11.01
CA ILE A 135 15.37 -4.15 -11.49
C ILE A 135 14.54 -3.13 -10.71
N ASN A 136 13.91 -2.20 -11.42
CA ASN A 136 13.02 -1.20 -10.83
C ASN A 136 11.61 -1.77 -10.58
N TYR A 137 11.46 -2.58 -9.53
CA TYR A 137 10.17 -3.18 -9.18
C TYR A 137 9.09 -2.17 -8.83
N ILE A 138 9.44 -1.00 -8.28
CA ILE A 138 8.45 0.03 -7.93
C ILE A 138 7.77 0.54 -9.20
N LYS A 139 8.54 0.90 -10.23
CA LYS A 139 8.02 1.37 -11.52
C LYS A 139 7.14 0.31 -12.19
N ARG A 140 7.55 -0.96 -12.15
CA ARG A 140 6.80 -2.09 -12.71
C ARG A 140 5.48 -2.33 -11.99
N CYS A 141 5.49 -2.32 -10.66
CA CYS A 141 4.26 -2.40 -9.89
C CYS A 141 3.33 -1.21 -10.16
N LEU A 142 3.91 0.00 -10.26
CA LEU A 142 3.13 1.20 -10.51
C LEU A 142 2.51 1.19 -11.92
N LYS A 143 3.25 0.73 -12.94
CA LYS A 143 2.73 0.53 -14.30
C LYS A 143 1.50 -0.37 -14.28
N SER A 144 1.64 -1.58 -13.76
CA SER A 144 0.55 -2.59 -13.70
C SER A 144 -0.68 -2.06 -12.95
N VAL A 145 -0.48 -1.40 -11.80
CA VAL A 145 -1.58 -0.81 -11.02
C VAL A 145 -2.23 0.36 -11.75
N THR A 146 -1.44 1.21 -12.41
CA THR A 146 -1.93 2.40 -13.12
C THR A 146 -2.79 2.01 -14.31
N GLU A 147 -2.29 1.10 -15.15
CA GLU A 147 -3.00 0.59 -16.34
C GLU A 147 -4.30 -0.14 -15.96
N THR A 148 -4.31 -0.86 -14.83
CA THR A 148 -5.49 -1.63 -14.40
C THR A 148 -6.57 -0.77 -13.74
N TYR A 149 -6.20 0.17 -12.86
CA TYR A 149 -7.15 0.86 -11.97
C TYR A 149 -7.31 2.36 -12.23
N PHE A 150 -6.34 3.00 -12.88
CA PHE A 150 -6.30 4.46 -13.00
C PHE A 150 -6.33 4.97 -14.43
N ARG A 151 -6.44 4.07 -15.42
CA ARG A 151 -6.50 4.37 -16.84
C ARG A 151 -7.79 3.82 -17.45
N PRO A 152 -8.43 4.55 -18.37
CA PRO A 152 -9.51 3.99 -19.16
C PRO A 152 -8.97 2.92 -20.11
N ARG A 153 -9.87 2.07 -20.61
CA ARG A 153 -9.60 1.17 -21.72
C ARG A 153 -10.11 1.83 -22.99
N GLU A 154 -9.23 2.02 -23.97
CA GLU A 154 -9.57 2.50 -25.31
C GLU A 154 -9.54 1.27 -26.24
N ASN A 155 -10.63 0.92 -26.93
CA ASN A 155 -10.72 -0.25 -27.82
C ASN A 155 -10.31 -1.58 -27.16
N ASN A 156 -10.74 -1.84 -25.92
CA ASN A 156 -10.34 -2.98 -25.08
C ASN A 156 -8.84 -3.07 -24.74
N VAL A 157 -8.04 -2.06 -25.09
CA VAL A 157 -6.63 -1.95 -24.73
C VAL A 157 -6.48 -0.94 -23.60
N ALA A 158 -5.73 -1.33 -22.56
CA ALA A 158 -5.43 -0.40 -21.47
C ALA A 158 -4.56 0.75 -21.98
N VAL A 159 -4.98 1.99 -21.72
CA VAL A 159 -4.16 3.16 -22.03
C VAL A 159 -2.84 3.08 -21.26
N SER A 160 -1.72 3.29 -21.96
CA SER A 160 -0.38 3.20 -21.38
C SER A 160 -0.23 4.04 -20.12
N TRP A 161 0.46 3.50 -19.11
CA TRP A 161 0.67 4.16 -17.82
C TRP A 161 1.29 5.57 -17.94
N ASP A 162 2.16 5.76 -18.94
CA ASP A 162 2.98 6.96 -19.16
C ASP A 162 2.32 8.05 -20.04
N LYS A 163 1.14 7.79 -20.63
CA LYS A 163 0.37 8.79 -21.42
C LYS A 163 0.13 10.07 -20.62
N TYR A 164 -0.12 9.92 -19.32
CA TYR A 164 -0.38 11.03 -18.40
C TYR A 164 0.58 10.96 -17.20
N THR A 165 1.65 11.74 -17.25
CA THR A 165 2.64 11.82 -16.17
C THR A 165 2.89 13.26 -15.75
N TYR A 166 3.20 13.45 -14.47
CA TYR A 166 3.71 14.70 -13.93
C TYR A 166 5.03 14.40 -13.24
N ARG A 167 6.10 15.09 -13.64
CA ARG A 167 7.47 14.85 -13.14
C ARG A 167 7.87 13.37 -13.17
N GLY A 168 7.49 12.60 -14.21
CA GLY A 168 7.87 11.20 -14.36
C GLY A 168 7.11 10.18 -13.49
N LEU A 169 6.12 10.62 -12.71
CA LEU A 169 5.15 9.76 -12.05
C LEU A 169 3.80 9.82 -12.77
N PRO A 170 3.05 8.70 -12.88
CA PRO A 170 1.71 8.72 -13.44
C PRO A 170 0.75 9.52 -12.55
N ILE A 171 -0.15 10.25 -13.19
CA ILE A 171 -1.24 10.98 -12.51
C ILE A 171 -2.56 10.22 -12.59
N CYS A 172 -3.40 10.37 -11.58
CA CYS A 172 -4.77 9.85 -11.57
C CYS A 172 -5.72 10.82 -12.27
N HIS A 173 -6.87 10.30 -12.73
CA HIS A 173 -7.96 11.12 -13.25
C HIS A 173 -8.53 12.05 -12.18
N VAL A 174 -9.08 13.18 -12.62
CA VAL A 174 -9.90 14.06 -11.80
C VAL A 174 -11.19 13.33 -11.45
N GLN A 175 -11.46 13.17 -10.16
CA GLN A 175 -12.76 12.67 -9.72
C GLN A 175 -13.74 13.83 -9.66
N SER A 176 -14.51 13.99 -10.71
CA SER A 176 -15.75 14.76 -10.70
C SER A 176 -16.88 13.75 -10.89
N LYS A 177 -17.66 13.47 -9.84
CA LYS A 177 -18.95 12.76 -10.02
C LYS A 177 -19.98 13.74 -10.58
N GLY A 178 -19.71 14.26 -11.77
CA GLY A 178 -20.47 15.30 -12.46
C GLY A 178 -20.64 14.90 -13.91
N TYR A 179 -21.66 15.46 -14.56
CA TYR A 179 -21.88 15.43 -16.03
C TYR A 179 -20.63 15.78 -16.86
N ILE A 180 -19.66 16.40 -16.19
CA ILE A 180 -18.34 16.79 -16.65
C ILE A 180 -17.49 15.60 -17.18
N GLN A 181 -17.79 14.35 -16.80
CA GLN A 181 -17.07 13.17 -17.29
C GLN A 181 -17.63 12.59 -18.61
N ASP A 182 -18.82 13.02 -19.03
CA ASP A 182 -19.53 12.45 -20.19
C ASP A 182 -19.36 13.28 -21.46
N PHE A 183 -18.27 14.04 -21.56
CA PHE A 183 -17.91 14.68 -22.84
C PHE A 183 -17.42 13.61 -23.82
N LEU A 184 -18.31 13.20 -24.73
CA LEU A 184 -17.94 12.33 -25.84
C LEU A 184 -17.18 13.13 -26.91
N PRO A 185 -16.00 12.68 -27.36
CA PRO A 185 -15.29 13.26 -28.49
C PRO A 185 -15.91 12.89 -29.84
N ASP A 186 -15.61 13.67 -30.89
CA ASP A 186 -16.19 13.55 -32.24
C ASP A 186 -16.12 12.14 -32.86
N GLU A 187 -15.10 11.34 -32.54
CA GLU A 187 -14.96 9.96 -33.06
C GLU A 187 -15.99 8.99 -32.47
N GLU A 188 -16.42 9.20 -31.21
CA GLU A 188 -17.51 8.43 -30.59
C GLU A 188 -18.89 8.92 -31.08
N ILE A 189 -18.97 10.15 -31.60
CA ILE A 189 -20.18 10.68 -32.25
C ILE A 189 -20.46 9.88 -33.54
N GLU A 190 -19.45 9.64 -34.38
CA GLU A 190 -19.63 8.86 -35.61
C GLU A 190 -19.97 7.39 -35.32
N GLN A 191 -19.32 6.77 -34.33
CA GLN A 191 -19.61 5.38 -33.94
C GLN A 191 -21.00 5.21 -33.30
N SER A 192 -21.41 6.12 -32.43
CA SER A 192 -22.75 6.07 -31.82
C SER A 192 -23.85 6.32 -32.85
N VAL A 193 -23.59 7.14 -33.87
CA VAL A 193 -24.49 7.37 -34.99
C VAL A 193 -24.53 6.17 -35.95
N GLU A 194 -23.40 5.52 -36.25
CA GLU A 194 -23.33 4.33 -37.12
C GLU A 194 -23.94 3.07 -36.46
N GLU A 195 -23.79 2.87 -35.14
CA GLU A 195 -24.42 1.74 -34.44
C GLU A 195 -25.97 1.87 -34.34
N THR A 196 -26.52 3.05 -34.65
CA THR A 196 -27.98 3.32 -34.69
C THR A 196 -28.62 3.27 -36.08
N ALA A 197 -27.91 2.82 -37.11
CA ALA A 197 -28.58 2.28 -38.30
C ALA A 197 -29.21 0.92 -37.92
N GLU A 198 -30.39 0.97 -37.27
CA GLU A 198 -31.24 -0.16 -36.84
C GLU A 198 -30.56 -1.54 -36.99
N SER A 199 -29.80 -1.96 -35.98
CA SER A 199 -29.07 -3.23 -36.06
C SER A 199 -29.99 -4.35 -36.54
N GLU A 200 -29.58 -5.07 -37.59
CA GLU A 200 -30.32 -6.24 -38.10
C GLU A 200 -30.59 -7.25 -36.97
N GLN A 201 -29.78 -7.22 -35.91
CA GLN A 201 -29.91 -8.01 -34.70
C GLN A 201 -31.18 -7.69 -33.90
N TYR A 202 -31.63 -6.43 -33.84
CA TYR A 202 -32.89 -6.05 -33.19
C TYR A 202 -34.10 -6.52 -34.01
N LYS A 203 -34.05 -6.36 -35.33
CA LYS A 203 -35.09 -6.90 -36.25
C LYS A 203 -35.13 -8.43 -36.24
N THR A 204 -33.98 -9.08 -36.05
CA THR A 204 -33.87 -10.54 -35.90
C THR A 204 -34.42 -10.99 -34.55
N TRP A 205 -34.22 -10.21 -33.49
CA TRP A 205 -34.78 -10.45 -32.16
C TRP A 205 -36.32 -10.32 -32.15
N GLU A 206 -36.90 -9.31 -32.81
CA GLU A 206 -38.36 -9.19 -32.98
C GLU A 206 -38.95 -10.34 -33.82
N LYS A 207 -38.22 -10.81 -34.85
CA LYS A 207 -38.61 -11.99 -35.64
C LYS A 207 -38.61 -13.26 -34.79
N LEU A 208 -37.59 -13.47 -33.97
CA LEU A 208 -37.47 -14.62 -33.07
C LEU A 208 -38.49 -14.59 -31.94
N TYR A 209 -38.87 -13.39 -31.49
CA TYR A 209 -39.96 -13.18 -30.52
C TYR A 209 -41.34 -13.47 -31.13
N ALA A 210 -41.56 -13.07 -32.39
CA ALA A 210 -42.79 -13.36 -33.14
C ALA A 210 -42.91 -14.84 -33.57
N GLU A 211 -41.79 -15.55 -33.77
CA GLU A 211 -41.73 -16.97 -34.16
C GLU A 211 -41.87 -17.96 -32.98
N GLY A 212 -42.06 -17.47 -31.75
CA GLY A 212 -42.50 -18.28 -30.61
C GLY A 212 -41.54 -19.39 -30.16
N SER A 213 -40.25 -19.32 -30.50
CA SER A 213 -39.25 -20.32 -30.10
C SER A 213 -38.66 -20.02 -28.74
N THR A 214 -39.45 -20.24 -27.68
CA THR A 214 -38.96 -20.28 -26.31
C THR A 214 -38.55 -21.71 -25.93
N SER A 215 -37.26 -21.95 -25.75
CA SER A 215 -36.81 -22.84 -24.67
C SER A 215 -35.59 -22.24 -24.00
N PHE A 216 -35.87 -21.32 -23.08
CA PHE A 216 -34.89 -20.77 -22.16
C PHE A 216 -34.66 -21.82 -21.07
N SER A 217 -33.48 -22.44 -21.03
CA SER A 217 -33.19 -23.44 -20.00
C SER A 217 -32.79 -22.74 -18.70
N PHE A 218 -33.02 -23.37 -17.54
CA PHE A 218 -32.61 -22.84 -16.23
C PHE A 218 -31.09 -22.59 -16.13
N SER A 219 -30.29 -23.25 -16.99
CA SER A 219 -28.86 -22.99 -17.19
C SER A 219 -28.60 -21.60 -17.79
N ASP A 220 -29.42 -21.14 -18.73
CA ASP A 220 -29.31 -19.80 -19.35
C ASP A 220 -29.80 -18.69 -18.40
N TYR A 221 -30.72 -19.02 -17.49
CA TYR A 221 -31.16 -18.15 -16.39
C TYR A 221 -30.06 -17.94 -15.32
N MET A 222 -29.26 -18.98 -15.02
CA MET A 222 -28.15 -18.86 -14.07
C MET A 222 -26.93 -18.12 -14.67
N ARG A 223 -26.75 -18.16 -16.00
CA ARG A 223 -25.82 -17.28 -16.74
C ARG A 223 -26.26 -15.81 -16.70
N TYR A 224 -27.56 -15.56 -16.77
CA TYR A 224 -28.13 -14.22 -16.64
C TYR A 224 -27.94 -13.59 -15.24
N TYR A 225 -27.75 -14.40 -14.19
CA TYR A 225 -27.48 -13.95 -12.82
C TYR A 225 -26.05 -14.27 -12.29
N GLY A 226 -25.14 -14.69 -13.16
CA GLY A 226 -23.69 -14.54 -12.94
C GLY A 226 -22.96 -15.61 -12.14
N PHE A 227 -23.30 -16.91 -12.25
CA PHE A 227 -22.40 -17.97 -11.76
C PHE A 227 -22.29 -19.15 -12.71
N ASP A 228 -21.07 -19.44 -13.19
CA ASP A 228 -20.82 -20.55 -14.11
C ASP A 228 -19.51 -21.34 -13.83
N ILE A 229 -19.53 -22.61 -14.22
CA ILE A 229 -18.41 -23.61 -14.20
C ILE A 229 -17.24 -23.16 -15.11
N GLU A 230 -17.47 -22.11 -15.89
CA GLU A 230 -16.51 -21.34 -16.69
C GLU A 230 -15.36 -20.76 -15.86
N ARG A 231 -15.49 -20.58 -14.55
CA ARG A 231 -14.43 -20.02 -13.68
C ARG A 231 -13.09 -20.77 -13.75
N ILE A 232 -13.10 -22.06 -14.07
CA ILE A 232 -11.89 -22.91 -14.20
C ILE A 232 -11.29 -22.83 -15.63
N LYS A 233 -12.09 -22.54 -16.66
CA LYS A 233 -11.61 -22.28 -18.04
C LYS A 233 -11.24 -20.80 -18.26
N GLU A 234 -11.93 -19.89 -17.59
CA GLU A 234 -11.60 -18.48 -17.46
C GLU A 234 -10.23 -18.29 -16.81
N GLU A 235 -9.81 -19.09 -15.81
CA GLU A 235 -8.45 -18.99 -15.27
C GLU A 235 -7.38 -19.38 -16.31
N LYS A 236 -7.71 -20.21 -17.31
CA LYS A 236 -6.82 -20.51 -18.45
C LYS A 236 -6.86 -19.46 -19.56
N ILE A 237 -7.98 -18.76 -19.74
CA ILE A 237 -8.11 -17.63 -20.68
C ILE A 237 -7.53 -16.33 -20.08
N LYS A 238 -7.63 -16.14 -18.76
CA LYS A 238 -6.95 -15.12 -17.93
C LYS A 238 -5.43 -15.28 -17.90
N LEU A 239 -4.87 -16.33 -18.51
CA LEU A 239 -3.43 -16.43 -18.80
C LEU A 239 -3.02 -15.69 -20.08
N ARG A 240 -3.98 -15.23 -20.92
CA ARG A 240 -3.72 -14.33 -22.06
C ARG A 240 -3.73 -12.86 -21.67
N GLU A 241 -4.50 -12.50 -20.63
CA GLU A 241 -4.47 -11.16 -20.04
C GLU A 241 -3.45 -11.13 -18.88
N PRO A 242 -2.72 -10.02 -18.68
CA PRO A 242 -1.80 -9.92 -17.57
C PRO A 242 -2.56 -10.04 -16.25
N TYR A 243 -2.05 -10.87 -15.34
CA TYR A 243 -2.71 -11.14 -14.06
C TYR A 243 -2.89 -9.83 -13.28
N PRO A 244 -4.12 -9.34 -13.03
CA PRO A 244 -4.30 -8.00 -12.52
C PRO A 244 -3.84 -7.88 -11.06
N PRO A 245 -3.31 -6.73 -10.65
CA PRO A 245 -3.02 -6.48 -9.24
C PRO A 245 -4.32 -6.49 -8.41
N GLU A 246 -4.27 -7.00 -7.18
CA GLU A 246 -5.43 -7.06 -6.28
C GLU A 246 -5.44 -5.87 -5.32
N LEU A 247 -6.55 -5.14 -5.25
CA LEU A 247 -6.77 -4.13 -4.22
C LEU A 247 -7.05 -4.79 -2.86
N LEU A 248 -6.10 -4.71 -1.94
CA LEU A 248 -6.22 -5.26 -0.59
C LEU A 248 -7.03 -4.35 0.34
N GLY A 249 -6.93 -3.02 0.14
CA GLY A 249 -7.59 -2.04 0.97
C GLY A 249 -7.51 -0.64 0.40
N PHE A 250 -8.54 0.15 0.72
CA PHE A 250 -8.68 1.54 0.32
C PHE A 250 -9.14 2.36 1.53
N HIS A 251 -8.53 3.54 1.69
CA HIS A 251 -8.97 4.55 2.65
C HIS A 251 -9.02 5.90 1.95
N ARG A 252 -10.08 6.66 2.24
CA ARG A 252 -10.25 8.02 1.73
C ARG A 252 -10.72 8.95 2.82
N SER A 253 -10.17 10.16 2.84
CA SER A 253 -10.49 11.22 3.78
C SER A 253 -10.45 12.57 3.10
N TYR A 254 -11.28 13.50 3.56
CA TYR A 254 -11.33 14.86 3.05
C TYR A 254 -10.86 15.84 4.12
N GLN A 255 -10.10 16.85 3.71
CA GLN A 255 -9.73 17.93 4.62
C GLN A 255 -9.70 19.28 3.91
N MET A 256 -10.13 20.30 4.64
CA MET A 256 -9.98 21.70 4.24
C MET A 256 -8.61 22.25 4.68
N PRO A 257 -8.04 23.20 3.94
CA PRO A 257 -6.88 23.96 4.37
C PRO A 257 -7.16 24.64 5.72
N ARG A 258 -6.08 24.91 6.45
CA ARG A 258 -6.12 25.73 7.66
C ARG A 258 -5.26 26.96 7.43
N ASP A 259 -5.79 28.09 7.83
CA ASP A 259 -5.08 29.35 7.75
C ASP A 259 -4.19 29.53 8.98
N HIS A 260 -2.96 29.95 8.72
CA HIS A 260 -1.97 30.26 9.74
C HIS A 260 -1.46 31.67 9.52
N TYR A 261 -1.27 32.41 10.61
CA TYR A 261 -0.71 33.76 10.53
C TYR A 261 0.82 33.69 10.41
N ASP A 262 1.36 34.16 9.28
CA ASP A 262 2.81 34.27 9.09
C ASP A 262 3.30 35.59 9.67
N ILE A 263 3.93 35.50 10.85
CA ILE A 263 4.46 36.64 11.62
C ILE A 263 5.48 37.44 10.80
N SER A 264 6.24 36.78 9.90
CA SER A 264 7.30 37.43 9.13
C SER A 264 6.78 38.35 8.03
N LYS A 265 5.60 38.03 7.47
CA LYS A 265 4.98 38.77 6.35
C LYS A 265 3.75 39.56 6.75
N GLY A 266 3.25 39.34 7.98
CA GLY A 266 2.02 39.96 8.48
C GLY A 266 0.75 39.49 7.77
N ASN A 267 0.82 38.39 7.00
CA ASN A 267 -0.26 37.89 6.16
C ASN A 267 -0.71 36.49 6.60
N TYR A 268 -1.99 36.18 6.38
CA TYR A 268 -2.48 34.82 6.53
C TYR A 268 -2.00 33.95 5.35
N VAL A 269 -1.50 32.77 5.69
CA VAL A 269 -1.02 31.76 4.76
C VAL A 269 -1.85 30.50 4.96
N SER A 270 -2.41 29.99 3.87
CA SER A 270 -3.17 28.75 3.90
C SER A 270 -2.28 27.55 3.58
N ASN A 271 -2.34 26.52 4.42
CA ASN A 271 -1.70 25.24 4.16
C ASN A 271 -2.62 24.07 4.55
N LEU A 272 -2.29 22.89 4.04
CA LEU A 272 -2.93 21.64 4.42
C LEU A 272 -1.99 20.85 5.31
N LYS A 273 -2.53 20.41 6.44
CA LYS A 273 -1.86 19.49 7.33
C LYS A 273 -2.75 18.29 7.58
N PHE A 274 -2.28 17.11 7.24
CA PHE A 274 -2.94 15.86 7.55
C PHE A 274 -2.12 15.07 8.56
N ASP A 275 -2.81 14.53 9.56
CA ASP A 275 -2.25 13.57 10.52
C ASP A 275 -3.08 12.29 10.38
N TYR A 276 -2.51 11.27 9.74
CA TYR A 276 -3.19 10.02 9.40
C TYR A 276 -2.62 8.81 10.12
N ASN A 277 -3.50 7.92 10.53
CA ASN A 277 -3.19 6.55 10.92
C ASN A 277 -4.05 5.62 10.05
N HIS A 278 -3.50 5.21 8.92
CA HIS A 278 -4.15 4.25 8.04
C HIS A 278 -3.97 2.86 8.61
N MET A 279 -5.07 2.15 8.87
CA MET A 279 -5.06 0.77 9.28
C MET A 279 -5.95 -0.05 8.35
N LEU A 280 -5.31 -0.82 7.48
CA LEU A 280 -5.95 -1.63 6.45
C LEU A 280 -5.67 -3.12 6.67
N CYS A 281 -6.48 -3.96 6.01
CA CYS A 281 -6.42 -5.43 6.08
C CYS A 281 -6.51 -6.01 7.50
N TYR A 282 -7.07 -5.26 8.46
CA TYR A 282 -7.12 -5.66 9.87
C TYR A 282 -8.29 -6.62 10.17
N ARG A 283 -8.08 -7.52 11.15
CA ARG A 283 -9.05 -8.50 11.69
C ARG A 283 -9.68 -9.43 10.64
N ARG A 284 -10.89 -9.13 10.16
CA ARG A 284 -11.67 -9.98 9.24
C ARG A 284 -11.29 -9.77 7.77
N LYS A 285 -10.49 -8.74 7.47
CA LYS A 285 -10.03 -8.40 6.11
C LYS A 285 -8.63 -8.95 5.79
N ARG A 286 -8.26 -10.09 6.39
CA ARG A 286 -6.98 -10.74 6.09
C ARG A 286 -7.04 -11.29 4.67
N LYS A 287 -5.94 -11.13 3.94
CA LYS A 287 -5.86 -11.54 2.53
C LYS A 287 -4.75 -12.56 2.36
N TYR A 288 -5.09 -13.69 1.75
CA TYR A 288 -4.15 -14.75 1.40
C TYR A 288 -3.54 -14.43 0.05
N LEU A 289 -2.22 -14.54 -0.07
CA LEU A 289 -1.47 -14.18 -1.26
C LEU A 289 -1.06 -15.46 -2.00
N ASN A 290 -1.54 -15.64 -3.23
CA ASN A 290 -1.35 -16.89 -3.96
C ASN A 290 0.08 -17.02 -4.53
N HIS A 291 0.63 -15.93 -5.03
CA HIS A 291 1.89 -15.89 -5.77
C HIS A 291 2.96 -15.04 -5.06
N PRO A 292 4.26 -15.26 -5.33
CA PRO A 292 5.28 -14.30 -4.95
C PRO A 292 5.03 -12.95 -5.65
N GLY A 293 5.38 -11.85 -4.99
CA GLY A 293 5.07 -10.51 -5.49
C GLY A 293 5.46 -9.42 -4.51
N PHE A 294 4.74 -8.31 -4.59
CA PHE A 294 4.90 -7.17 -3.69
C PHE A 294 3.55 -6.69 -3.16
N VAL A 295 3.56 -6.19 -1.92
CA VAL A 295 2.51 -5.31 -1.43
C VAL A 295 2.99 -3.88 -1.60
N LEU A 296 2.32 -3.15 -2.49
CA LEU A 296 2.58 -1.75 -2.80
C LEU A 296 1.50 -0.89 -2.14
N SER A 297 1.90 0.14 -1.39
CA SER A 297 0.95 1.18 -0.99
C SER A 297 1.16 2.44 -1.80
N LEU A 298 0.06 3.00 -2.27
CA LEU A 298 0.00 4.23 -3.04
C LEU A 298 -0.77 5.29 -2.26
N MET A 299 -0.31 6.52 -2.37
CA MET A 299 -0.97 7.69 -1.84
C MET A 299 -1.28 8.65 -2.99
N VAL A 300 -2.44 9.27 -2.92
CA VAL A 300 -2.90 10.26 -3.91
C VAL A 300 -3.59 11.39 -3.16
N LEU A 301 -3.31 12.63 -3.58
CA LEU A 301 -4.09 13.79 -3.16
C LEU A 301 -4.86 14.33 -4.36
N ARG A 302 -6.19 14.30 -4.28
CA ARG A 302 -7.08 14.88 -5.29
C ARG A 302 -7.70 16.17 -4.74
N PRO A 303 -7.29 17.35 -5.23
CA PRO A 303 -8.00 18.57 -4.88
C PRO A 303 -9.46 18.51 -5.32
N LYS A 304 -10.31 19.30 -4.67
CA LYS A 304 -11.58 19.71 -5.26
C LYS A 304 -11.25 20.52 -6.52
N VAL A 305 -11.83 20.11 -7.65
CA VAL A 305 -11.66 20.76 -8.95
C VAL A 305 -13.00 21.31 -9.39
N TYR A 306 -12.96 22.42 -10.09
CA TYR A 306 -14.11 23.14 -10.63
C TYR A 306 -13.90 23.31 -12.15
N ALA A 307 -14.97 23.40 -12.93
CA ALA A 307 -14.81 23.62 -14.36
C ALA A 307 -14.31 25.03 -14.68
N LYS A 308 -13.20 25.12 -15.45
CA LYS A 308 -12.58 26.41 -15.80
C LYS A 308 -13.50 27.29 -16.60
N ASP A 309 -14.06 26.71 -17.65
CA ASP A 309 -14.64 27.45 -18.75
C ASP A 309 -16.18 27.47 -18.68
N GLN A 310 -16.75 27.15 -17.52
CA GLN A 310 -18.20 27.17 -17.31
C GLN A 310 -18.68 28.62 -17.17
N LEU A 311 -19.34 29.14 -18.21
CA LEU A 311 -19.90 30.50 -18.25
C LEU A 311 -21.36 30.58 -17.78
N GLY A 312 -22.06 29.45 -17.68
CA GLY A 312 -23.49 29.43 -17.39
C GLY A 312 -23.97 28.15 -16.71
N THR A 313 -25.29 28.03 -16.58
CA THR A 313 -25.93 26.84 -16.02
C THR A 313 -26.46 25.93 -17.13
N LEU A 314 -26.24 24.62 -17.08
CA LEU A 314 -26.92 23.65 -17.91
C LEU A 314 -28.42 23.65 -17.68
N THR A 315 -28.83 23.89 -16.45
CA THR A 315 -30.25 23.98 -16.10
C THR A 315 -30.99 25.03 -16.96
N SER A 316 -30.33 26.11 -17.41
CA SER A 316 -30.96 27.09 -18.31
C SER A 316 -31.19 26.58 -19.73
N TYR A 317 -30.55 25.48 -20.13
CA TYR A 317 -30.71 24.84 -21.43
C TYR A 317 -31.78 23.73 -21.43
N MET A 318 -32.41 23.47 -20.28
CA MET A 318 -33.58 22.58 -20.15
C MET A 318 -34.86 23.25 -20.66
N THR A 319 -34.86 23.58 -21.95
CA THR A 319 -35.97 24.28 -22.60
C THR A 319 -37.11 23.35 -23.01
N ASP A 320 -36.85 22.04 -23.11
CA ASP A 320 -37.84 21.02 -23.46
C ASP A 320 -38.40 20.36 -22.19
N LEU A 321 -39.73 20.21 -22.13
CA LEU A 321 -40.43 19.51 -21.05
C LEU A 321 -40.05 18.03 -21.00
N ASN A 322 -39.63 17.44 -22.13
CA ASN A 322 -39.16 16.05 -22.17
C ASN A 322 -37.92 15.83 -21.30
N LEU A 323 -37.08 16.85 -21.12
CA LEU A 323 -35.93 16.79 -20.21
C LEU A 323 -36.34 16.76 -18.73
N PHE A 324 -37.62 16.88 -18.40
CA PHE A 324 -38.17 16.70 -17.05
C PHE A 324 -38.84 15.35 -16.84
N GLN A 325 -38.86 14.47 -17.86
CA GLN A 325 -39.47 13.15 -17.78
C GLN A 325 -38.41 12.07 -17.62
N PRO A 326 -38.30 11.42 -16.43
CA PRO A 326 -37.28 10.41 -16.18
C PRO A 326 -37.38 9.22 -17.13
N ASP A 327 -38.59 8.86 -17.58
CA ASP A 327 -38.81 7.73 -18.47
C ASP A 327 -38.23 8.00 -19.87
N VAL A 328 -38.37 9.23 -20.37
CA VAL A 328 -37.84 9.65 -21.68
C VAL A 328 -36.31 9.71 -21.65
N LEU A 329 -35.74 10.25 -20.56
CA LEU A 329 -34.29 10.29 -20.35
C LEU A 329 -33.66 8.89 -20.22
N ARG A 330 -34.45 7.87 -19.93
CA ARG A 330 -33.99 6.50 -19.71
C ARG A 330 -34.26 5.58 -20.89
N SER A 331 -35.26 5.89 -21.72
CA SER A 331 -35.67 5.07 -22.86
C SER A 331 -34.74 5.20 -24.05
N ASP A 332 -34.20 6.40 -24.30
CA ASP A 332 -33.34 6.66 -25.45
C ASP A 332 -32.28 7.72 -25.10
N TYR A 333 -31.04 7.43 -25.46
CA TYR A 333 -29.90 8.31 -25.27
C TYR A 333 -30.10 9.64 -26.02
N HIS A 334 -30.69 9.62 -27.22
CA HIS A 334 -30.87 10.82 -28.04
C HIS A 334 -31.80 11.88 -27.42
N HIS A 335 -32.75 11.47 -26.58
CA HIS A 335 -33.63 12.42 -25.89
C HIS A 335 -32.95 13.10 -24.71
N SER A 336 -31.94 12.45 -24.13
CA SER A 336 -31.19 12.97 -23.00
C SER A 336 -30.01 13.85 -23.41
N VAL A 337 -29.50 13.69 -24.63
CA VAL A 337 -28.27 14.33 -25.08
C VAL A 337 -28.55 15.58 -25.88
N LYS A 338 -27.83 16.65 -25.56
CA LYS A 338 -27.84 17.88 -26.36
C LYS A 338 -26.46 18.13 -26.94
N VAL A 339 -26.42 18.43 -28.24
CA VAL A 339 -25.21 18.82 -28.95
C VAL A 339 -25.07 20.33 -28.88
N PHE A 340 -23.87 20.80 -28.54
CA PHE A 340 -23.48 22.20 -28.56
C PHE A 340 -22.40 22.41 -29.61
N GLU A 341 -22.62 23.40 -30.47
CA GLU A 341 -21.61 23.85 -31.43
C GLU A 341 -20.35 24.37 -30.70
N LYS A 342 -19.23 24.43 -31.43
CA LYS A 342 -17.97 25.02 -30.95
C LYS A 342 -18.18 26.40 -30.32
N ASN A 343 -17.68 26.59 -29.09
CA ASN A 343 -17.80 27.83 -28.31
C ASN A 343 -19.25 28.32 -28.07
N LYS A 344 -20.24 27.43 -28.22
CA LYS A 344 -21.63 27.68 -27.82
C LYS A 344 -21.97 26.87 -26.57
N GLY A 345 -23.10 27.21 -25.94
CA GLY A 345 -23.57 26.55 -24.74
C GLY A 345 -22.97 27.08 -23.45
N VAL A 346 -22.86 26.21 -22.46
CA VAL A 346 -22.42 26.54 -21.10
C VAL A 346 -20.91 26.73 -20.99
N TYR A 347 -20.14 26.13 -21.90
CA TYR A 347 -18.68 26.15 -21.85
C TYR A 347 -18.05 27.02 -22.94
N SER A 348 -17.15 27.93 -22.56
CA SER A 348 -16.29 28.66 -23.52
C SER A 348 -14.99 27.93 -23.83
N GLY A 349 -14.22 28.41 -24.82
CA GLY A 349 -12.87 27.91 -25.09
C GLY A 349 -12.82 26.49 -25.66
N ARG A 350 -13.93 26.01 -26.24
CA ARG A 350 -14.03 24.71 -26.89
C ARG A 350 -13.53 24.80 -28.33
N ASP A 351 -12.68 23.85 -28.71
CA ASP A 351 -12.11 23.78 -30.05
C ASP A 351 -12.95 22.97 -31.03
N ALA A 352 -13.90 22.18 -30.53
CA ALA A 352 -14.79 21.27 -31.24
C ALA A 352 -16.22 21.34 -30.68
N GLU A 353 -17.15 20.67 -31.36
CA GLU A 353 -18.50 20.42 -30.84
C GLU A 353 -18.43 19.51 -29.61
N TYR A 354 -19.48 19.52 -28.80
CA TYR A 354 -19.52 18.64 -27.64
C TYR A 354 -20.96 18.28 -27.28
N MET A 355 -21.12 17.08 -26.74
CA MET A 355 -22.39 16.57 -26.26
C MET A 355 -22.44 16.59 -24.73
N ILE A 356 -23.63 16.83 -24.20
CA ILE A 356 -23.90 16.69 -22.77
C ILE A 356 -25.18 15.88 -22.60
N ASP A 357 -25.09 14.80 -21.82
CA ASP A 357 -26.24 14.05 -21.33
C ASP A 357 -26.89 14.81 -20.15
N PHE A 358 -28.14 15.25 -20.33
CA PHE A 358 -28.96 15.89 -19.32
C PHE A 358 -29.54 14.90 -18.30
N ALA A 359 -29.62 13.60 -18.58
CA ALA A 359 -29.90 12.60 -17.55
C ALA A 359 -28.84 12.66 -16.45
N ASP A 360 -27.62 13.00 -16.83
CA ASP A 360 -26.49 13.09 -15.92
C ASP A 360 -26.56 14.30 -14.98
N LEU A 361 -27.19 15.39 -15.43
CA LEU A 361 -27.56 16.52 -14.57
C LEU A 361 -28.46 16.08 -13.40
N TYR A 362 -29.41 15.17 -13.64
CA TYR A 362 -30.27 14.64 -12.56
C TYR A 362 -29.55 13.69 -11.61
N ARG A 363 -28.58 12.92 -12.11
CA ARG A 363 -27.82 11.96 -11.30
C ARG A 363 -26.79 12.66 -10.41
N ASN A 364 -26.12 13.66 -10.98
CA ASN A 364 -24.89 14.21 -10.43
C ASN A 364 -25.00 15.68 -10.01
N GLY A 365 -26.06 16.38 -10.45
CA GLY A 365 -26.27 17.80 -10.17
C GLY A 365 -25.34 18.70 -10.99
N GLU A 366 -25.50 20.00 -10.78
CA GLU A 366 -24.74 21.04 -11.46
C GLU A 366 -23.73 21.73 -10.52
N GLN A 367 -22.58 22.11 -11.06
CA GLN A 367 -21.64 23.00 -10.40
C GLN A 367 -22.12 24.46 -10.50
N PHE A 368 -22.09 25.18 -9.37
CA PHE A 368 -22.33 26.62 -9.32
C PHE A 368 -21.05 27.35 -8.92
N VAL A 369 -20.68 28.37 -9.70
CA VAL A 369 -19.64 29.33 -9.34
C VAL A 369 -20.25 30.73 -9.39
N SER A 370 -20.49 31.31 -8.22
CA SER A 370 -21.08 32.63 -8.08
C SER A 370 -19.99 33.67 -7.86
N VAL A 371 -19.33 34.14 -8.93
CA VAL A 371 -18.50 35.35 -8.83
C VAL A 371 -18.79 36.26 -10.01
N SER A 372 -18.90 37.55 -9.72
CA SER A 372 -19.05 38.61 -10.71
C SER A 372 -17.67 39.21 -11.01
N ASP A 373 -17.34 39.34 -12.30
CA ASP A 373 -16.02 39.65 -12.84
C ASP A 373 -15.25 40.86 -12.26
N GLU A 374 -15.85 41.77 -11.49
CA GLU A 374 -15.17 43.02 -11.12
C GLU A 374 -14.22 42.94 -9.91
N LYS A 375 -14.38 41.96 -9.02
CA LYS A 375 -13.46 41.68 -7.91
C LYS A 375 -13.61 40.25 -7.48
N ASP A 376 -13.10 39.34 -8.29
CA ASP A 376 -13.07 37.96 -7.88
C ASP A 376 -12.16 37.77 -6.66
N PRO A 377 -12.70 37.55 -5.45
CA PRO A 377 -11.86 37.36 -4.28
C PRO A 377 -11.13 36.00 -4.31
N TYR A 378 -11.39 35.18 -5.34
CA TYR A 378 -10.87 33.83 -5.54
C TYR A 378 -10.08 33.63 -6.84
N ASN A 379 -9.97 34.62 -7.76
CA ASN A 379 -9.41 34.46 -9.13
C ASN A 379 -9.97 33.19 -9.85
N PHE A 380 -11.29 33.10 -9.84
CA PHE A 380 -12.36 32.20 -10.31
C PHE A 380 -12.18 30.71 -10.19
N VAL A 381 -11.01 30.14 -10.48
CA VAL A 381 -10.86 28.69 -10.38
C VAL A 381 -9.41 28.28 -10.13
N GLY A 382 -8.86 28.56 -8.95
CA GLY A 382 -7.49 28.17 -8.58
C GLY A 382 -7.18 26.67 -8.74
N ASN A 383 -8.23 25.84 -8.86
CA ASN A 383 -8.18 24.42 -9.18
C ASN A 383 -9.14 24.12 -10.36
N SER A 384 -8.98 24.82 -11.48
CA SER A 384 -9.73 24.49 -12.69
C SER A 384 -9.01 23.46 -13.52
N VAL A 385 -9.76 22.58 -14.17
CA VAL A 385 -9.27 21.78 -15.30
C VAL A 385 -10.17 22.08 -16.50
N ASN A 386 -9.57 22.15 -17.70
CA ASN A 386 -10.33 22.23 -18.95
C ASN A 386 -11.01 20.89 -19.20
N PHE A 387 -12.21 20.76 -18.66
CA PHE A 387 -12.98 19.55 -18.81
C PHE A 387 -13.41 19.34 -20.26
N GLY A 388 -13.39 18.09 -20.70
CA GLY A 388 -13.76 17.65 -22.04
C GLY A 388 -12.67 17.76 -23.11
N LYS A 389 -11.41 18.05 -22.76
CA LYS A 389 -10.23 17.63 -23.56
C LYS A 389 -9.53 16.42 -22.96
N SER A 390 -9.51 16.31 -21.64
CA SER A 390 -8.95 15.15 -20.92
C SER A 390 -9.49 15.09 -19.48
N ALA A 391 -9.66 13.88 -18.94
CA ALA A 391 -9.99 13.66 -17.53
C ALA A 391 -8.78 13.84 -16.59
N TYR A 392 -7.61 14.24 -17.10
CA TYR A 392 -6.36 14.39 -16.36
C TYR A 392 -5.94 15.86 -16.30
N ALA A 393 -5.45 16.29 -15.14
CA ALA A 393 -4.96 17.66 -14.95
C ALA A 393 -3.63 17.89 -15.69
N SER A 394 -3.46 19.06 -16.30
CA SER A 394 -2.19 19.43 -16.94
C SER A 394 -1.12 19.79 -15.91
N SER A 395 0.15 19.84 -16.34
CA SER A 395 1.26 20.27 -15.49
C SER A 395 1.09 21.69 -14.96
N GLU A 396 0.45 22.57 -15.77
CA GLU A 396 0.15 23.95 -15.42
C GLU A 396 -0.99 24.03 -14.39
N ASP A 397 -2.03 23.21 -14.54
CA ASP A 397 -3.13 23.12 -13.58
C ASP A 397 -2.65 22.63 -12.21
N ILE A 398 -1.71 21.68 -12.17
CA ILE A 398 -1.13 21.19 -10.90
C ILE A 398 -0.27 22.27 -10.24
N ALA A 399 0.49 23.04 -11.03
CA ALA A 399 1.33 24.11 -10.52
C ALA A 399 0.51 25.33 -10.06
N SER A 400 -0.64 25.58 -10.69
CA SER A 400 -1.48 26.75 -10.39
C SER A 400 -2.07 26.71 -8.97
N LEU A 401 -2.20 25.52 -8.37
CA LEU A 401 -2.72 25.30 -7.01
C LEU A 401 -1.88 25.98 -5.90
N PHE A 402 -0.57 26.17 -6.12
CA PHE A 402 0.39 26.60 -5.10
C PHE A 402 0.98 27.99 -5.40
N MET A 403 1.27 28.77 -4.35
CA MET A 403 1.95 30.06 -4.50
C MET A 403 3.42 29.90 -4.91
N ASP A 404 4.06 28.84 -4.43
CA ASP A 404 5.49 28.59 -4.60
C ASP A 404 5.73 27.45 -5.61
N ALA A 405 6.78 27.56 -6.42
CA ALA A 405 7.24 26.47 -7.29
C ALA A 405 7.96 25.38 -6.46
N GLY A 406 7.65 24.09 -6.69
CA GLY A 406 8.36 23.00 -6.01
C GLY A 406 7.55 21.72 -5.83
N HIS A 407 8.04 20.79 -4.98
CA HIS A 407 7.20 19.68 -4.50
C HIS A 407 6.18 20.22 -3.50
N SER A 408 4.92 19.93 -3.76
CA SER A 408 3.83 20.69 -3.16
C SER A 408 3.37 20.13 -1.82
N PHE A 409 3.67 18.87 -1.55
CA PHE A 409 3.41 18.20 -0.28
C PHE A 409 4.63 17.43 0.19
N HIS A 410 4.87 17.47 1.49
CA HIS A 410 5.91 16.73 2.19
C HIS A 410 5.25 15.74 3.13
N TYR A 411 5.75 14.51 3.19
CA TYR A 411 5.26 13.51 4.12
C TYR A 411 6.40 12.87 4.91
N ASP A 412 6.09 12.51 6.14
CA ASP A 412 6.97 11.77 7.06
C ASP A 412 6.12 10.81 7.89
N GLY A 413 6.66 9.66 8.27
CA GLY A 413 5.87 8.63 8.92
C GLY A 413 6.56 7.30 9.15
N LEU A 414 5.74 6.31 9.53
CA LEU A 414 6.16 4.94 9.79
C LEU A 414 5.17 3.96 9.13
N ALA A 415 5.70 3.02 8.37
CA ALA A 415 4.96 1.86 7.88
C ALA A 415 5.22 0.64 8.78
N ASP A 416 4.16 -0.10 9.11
CA ASP A 416 4.18 -1.38 9.82
C ASP A 416 3.25 -2.36 9.08
N ILE A 417 3.84 -3.37 8.43
CA ILE A 417 3.08 -4.38 7.70
C ILE A 417 3.27 -5.72 8.39
N GLN A 418 2.19 -6.43 8.63
CA GLN A 418 2.16 -7.70 9.34
C GLN A 418 1.78 -8.81 8.38
N PHE A 419 2.68 -9.77 8.21
CA PHE A 419 2.44 -10.95 7.39
C PHE A 419 2.55 -12.21 8.24
N LYS A 420 1.67 -13.17 7.99
CA LYS A 420 1.83 -14.55 8.44
C LYS A 420 2.57 -15.32 7.34
N SER A 421 3.84 -15.58 7.58
CA SER A 421 4.84 -16.11 6.63
C SER A 421 5.46 -17.41 7.12
N ARG A 422 6.16 -18.13 6.24
CA ARG A 422 7.08 -19.19 6.66
C ARG A 422 8.49 -18.67 6.94
N VAL A 423 8.79 -17.43 6.55
CA VAL A 423 10.04 -16.76 6.89
C VAL A 423 9.93 -16.25 8.33
N ALA A 424 10.81 -16.76 9.20
CA ALA A 424 10.91 -16.32 10.57
C ALA A 424 11.34 -14.84 10.64
N SER A 425 10.75 -14.08 11.56
CA SER A 425 11.22 -12.71 11.85
C SER A 425 12.62 -12.74 12.46
N SER A 426 13.39 -11.65 12.43
CA SER A 426 14.73 -11.60 13.04
C SER A 426 14.72 -11.94 14.53
N ASP A 427 13.70 -11.52 15.26
CA ASP A 427 13.53 -11.84 16.69
C ASP A 427 13.19 -13.32 16.90
N GLU A 428 12.47 -13.91 15.96
CA GLU A 428 12.12 -15.33 15.98
C GLU A 428 13.27 -16.20 15.49
N GLN A 429 14.09 -15.72 14.55
CA GLN A 429 15.38 -16.31 14.19
C GLN A 429 16.33 -16.26 15.38
N LYS A 430 16.35 -15.17 16.16
CA LYS A 430 17.09 -15.12 17.43
C LYS A 430 16.57 -16.17 18.41
N ARG A 431 15.25 -16.32 18.58
CA ARG A 431 14.66 -17.38 19.43
C ARG A 431 15.02 -18.78 18.94
N LEU A 432 14.82 -19.07 17.66
CA LEU A 432 15.18 -20.36 17.05
C LEU A 432 16.69 -20.62 17.19
N SER A 433 17.54 -19.62 16.97
CA SER A 433 18.99 -19.73 17.15
C SER A 433 19.39 -19.95 18.62
N PHE A 434 18.61 -19.42 19.57
CA PHE A 434 18.75 -19.71 20.99
C PHE A 434 18.41 -21.18 21.26
N ASP A 435 17.32 -21.69 20.70
CA ASP A 435 16.94 -23.10 20.86
C ASP A 435 17.99 -24.05 20.24
N TYR A 436 18.57 -23.73 19.08
CA TYR A 436 19.70 -24.47 18.50
C TYR A 436 21.01 -24.33 19.29
N LYS A 437 21.14 -23.30 20.14
CA LYS A 437 22.29 -23.17 21.03
C LYS A 437 22.23 -24.18 22.18
N TYR A 438 21.03 -24.59 22.58
CA TYR A 438 20.79 -25.54 23.66
C TYR A 438 20.39 -26.93 23.20
N HIS A 439 20.20 -27.15 21.90
CA HIS A 439 19.86 -28.47 21.36
C HIS A 439 20.77 -28.85 20.19
N SER A 440 21.37 -30.04 20.24
CA SER A 440 22.09 -30.67 19.13
C SER A 440 21.22 -31.74 18.49
N ILE A 441 21.20 -31.77 17.16
CA ILE A 441 20.60 -32.88 16.40
C ILE A 441 21.64 -33.99 16.33
N ASP A 442 21.28 -35.18 16.82
CA ASP A 442 22.11 -36.37 16.70
C ASP A 442 22.16 -36.78 15.21
N PRO A 443 23.33 -36.74 14.56
CA PRO A 443 23.44 -36.92 13.11
C PRO A 443 23.08 -38.34 12.65
N VAL A 444 23.02 -39.31 13.57
CA VAL A 444 22.72 -40.71 13.26
C VAL A 444 21.23 -41.02 13.39
N THR A 445 20.53 -40.40 14.36
CA THR A 445 19.12 -40.69 14.65
C THR A 445 18.17 -39.58 14.23
N GLY A 446 18.66 -38.37 13.99
CA GLY A 446 17.85 -37.18 13.69
C GLY A 446 17.09 -36.61 14.90
N GLU A 447 17.31 -37.16 16.10
CA GLU A 447 16.65 -36.70 17.33
C GLU A 447 17.30 -35.42 17.86
N VAL A 448 16.46 -34.49 18.34
CA VAL A 448 16.88 -33.23 18.97
C VAL A 448 17.15 -33.48 20.44
N LYS A 449 18.42 -33.50 20.86
CA LYS A 449 18.84 -33.66 22.26
C LYS A 449 19.33 -32.32 22.84
N PRO A 450 19.07 -32.00 24.12
CA PRO A 450 19.75 -30.89 24.80
C PRO A 450 21.27 -31.05 24.70
N LYS A 451 21.98 -29.97 24.34
CA LYS A 451 23.43 -29.91 24.45
C LYS A 451 23.78 -30.04 25.93
N ASP A 452 24.47 -31.11 26.28
CA ASP A 452 24.95 -31.33 27.64
C ASP A 452 25.78 -30.13 28.09
N LEU A 453 25.31 -29.45 29.15
CA LEU A 453 25.98 -28.30 29.78
C LEU A 453 27.33 -28.66 30.43
N ALA A 454 27.73 -29.93 30.39
CA ALA A 454 28.86 -30.49 31.12
C ALA A 454 30.25 -30.23 30.49
N SER A 455 30.34 -29.66 29.28
CA SER A 455 31.63 -29.49 28.58
C SER A 455 32.11 -28.05 28.40
N ASN A 456 31.44 -27.06 29.01
CA ASN A 456 32.03 -25.72 29.08
C ASN A 456 33.18 -25.75 30.09
N PRO A 457 34.44 -25.45 29.71
CA PRO A 457 35.50 -25.27 30.70
C PRO A 457 35.06 -24.16 31.67
N PRO A 458 35.31 -24.29 32.98
CA PRO A 458 34.92 -23.28 33.95
C PRO A 458 35.49 -21.94 33.50
N LYS A 459 34.62 -20.95 33.26
CA LYS A 459 35.05 -19.58 33.04
C LYS A 459 35.89 -19.19 34.25
N GLU A 460 37.15 -18.83 34.03
CA GLU A 460 37.98 -18.21 35.06
C GLU A 460 37.21 -17.02 35.63
N ASP A 461 36.90 -17.10 36.93
CA ASP A 461 36.12 -16.08 37.62
C ASP A 461 37.01 -14.84 37.72
N SER A 462 36.82 -13.87 36.82
CA SER A 462 37.66 -12.68 36.68
C SER A 462 37.52 -11.68 37.82
N ARG A 463 37.00 -12.11 38.98
CA ARG A 463 36.73 -11.28 40.14
C ARG A 463 37.98 -11.11 40.99
N THR A 464 38.22 -9.90 41.44
CA THR A 464 39.30 -9.58 42.38
C THR A 464 39.05 -10.26 43.73
N ALA A 465 40.11 -10.58 44.48
CA ALA A 465 39.98 -11.20 45.81
C ALA A 465 39.08 -10.39 46.77
N THR A 466 39.06 -9.06 46.60
CA THR A 466 38.16 -8.14 47.31
C THR A 466 36.69 -8.32 46.95
N GLU A 467 36.37 -8.56 45.68
CA GLU A 467 34.99 -8.81 45.24
C GLU A 467 34.48 -10.16 45.72
N ILE A 468 35.35 -11.18 45.72
CA ILE A 468 35.03 -12.51 46.24
C ILE A 468 34.76 -12.45 47.75
N ALA A 469 35.59 -11.73 48.51
CA ALA A 469 35.40 -11.56 49.96
C ALA A 469 34.14 -10.75 50.30
N LEU A 470 33.85 -9.71 49.53
CA LEU A 470 32.62 -8.92 49.69
C LEU A 470 31.36 -9.77 49.42
N GLN A 471 31.36 -10.55 48.35
CA GLN A 471 30.23 -11.42 48.03
C GLN A 471 30.01 -12.49 49.12
N GLY A 472 31.09 -13.14 49.58
CA GLY A 472 30.99 -14.13 50.66
C GLY A 472 30.47 -13.54 51.97
N HIS A 473 30.85 -12.29 52.27
CA HIS A 473 30.32 -11.56 53.43
C HIS A 473 28.83 -11.23 53.29
N GLU A 474 28.37 -10.81 52.10
CA GLU A 474 26.96 -10.55 51.81
C GLU A 474 26.08 -11.80 51.90
N GLU A 475 26.55 -12.91 51.31
CA GLU A 475 25.86 -14.19 51.38
C GLU A 475 25.74 -14.69 52.82
N ARG A 476 26.79 -14.53 53.64
CA ARG A 476 26.72 -14.87 55.06
C ARG A 476 25.68 -14.03 55.80
N VAL A 477 25.72 -12.70 55.66
CA VAL A 477 24.77 -11.78 56.31
C VAL A 477 23.33 -12.08 55.90
N TYR A 478 23.10 -12.34 54.60
CA TYR A 478 21.81 -12.75 54.07
C TYR A 478 21.32 -14.06 54.70
N ASN A 479 22.16 -15.09 54.73
CA ASN A 479 21.81 -16.40 55.30
C ASN A 479 21.52 -16.34 56.81
N GLU A 480 22.28 -15.53 57.56
CA GLU A 480 22.05 -15.31 58.99
C GLU A 480 20.70 -14.62 59.24
N ARG A 481 20.34 -13.62 58.42
CA ARG A 481 19.03 -12.95 58.54
C ARG A 481 17.86 -13.83 58.11
N CYS A 482 18.04 -14.68 57.10
CA CYS A 482 17.06 -15.71 56.76
C CYS A 482 16.79 -16.67 57.93
N ARG A 483 17.76 -16.86 58.83
CA ARG A 483 17.63 -17.65 60.06
C ARG A 483 17.10 -16.84 61.26
N GLY A 484 16.77 -15.57 61.06
CA GLY A 484 16.29 -14.67 62.13
C GLY A 484 17.38 -14.17 63.07
N VAL A 485 18.66 -14.32 62.71
CA VAL A 485 19.79 -13.83 63.51
C VAL A 485 20.10 -12.38 63.13
N GLU A 486 20.28 -11.51 64.13
CA GLU A 486 20.78 -10.16 63.89
C GLU A 486 22.23 -10.20 63.42
N SER A 487 22.46 -9.84 62.15
CA SER A 487 23.80 -9.74 61.57
C SER A 487 24.02 -8.38 60.92
N SER A 488 25.23 -7.82 61.12
CA SER A 488 25.63 -6.50 60.64
C SER A 488 26.66 -6.58 59.51
N TYR A 489 26.63 -5.63 58.58
CA TYR A 489 27.64 -5.52 57.54
C TYR A 489 28.98 -5.05 58.13
N ASN A 490 30.09 -5.71 57.76
CA ASN A 490 31.41 -5.33 58.25
C ASN A 490 31.94 -4.14 57.40
N PRO A 491 32.23 -2.98 58.01
CA PRO A 491 32.70 -1.78 57.31
C PRO A 491 33.96 -1.96 56.49
N ILE A 492 34.80 -2.95 56.82
CA ILE A 492 36.05 -3.20 56.10
C ILE A 492 35.80 -3.56 54.63
N PHE A 493 34.68 -4.26 54.33
CA PHE A 493 34.33 -4.65 52.97
C PHE A 493 33.64 -3.53 52.16
N TYR A 494 33.18 -2.48 52.83
CA TYR A 494 32.47 -1.35 52.23
C TYR A 494 33.28 -0.07 52.42
N LYS A 495 34.48 -0.03 51.83
CA LYS A 495 35.24 1.23 51.75
C LYS A 495 34.60 2.15 50.71
N PRO A 496 34.37 3.43 51.01
CA PRO A 496 33.94 4.39 50.00
C PRO A 496 35.07 4.57 48.99
N THR A 497 34.87 4.12 47.76
CA THR A 497 35.68 4.56 46.62
C THR A 497 35.40 6.04 46.38
N VAL A 498 36.45 6.85 46.25
CA VAL A 498 36.34 8.30 46.01
C VAL A 498 35.44 8.53 44.79
N GLY A 499 34.28 9.18 45.00
CA GLY A 499 33.30 9.49 43.95
C GLY A 499 32.07 8.57 43.88
N CYS A 500 31.97 7.52 44.69
CA CYS A 500 30.77 6.67 44.75
C CYS A 500 29.97 6.89 46.05
N LEU A 501 28.73 7.37 45.92
CA LEU A 501 27.71 7.34 46.98
C LEU A 501 27.21 5.90 47.19
N TYR A 502 28.07 4.98 47.65
CA TYR A 502 27.55 3.79 48.33
C TYR A 502 27.30 4.19 49.77
N SER A 503 26.07 4.64 50.04
CA SER A 503 25.60 4.77 51.41
C SER A 503 25.72 3.39 52.06
N PHE A 504 26.34 3.36 53.22
CA PHE A 504 26.32 2.20 54.10
C PHE A 504 24.87 1.71 54.21
N PRO A 505 24.56 0.41 54.04
CA PRO A 505 23.19 -0.06 54.16
C PRO A 505 22.66 0.35 55.54
N ALA A 506 21.58 1.13 55.55
CA ALA A 506 20.95 1.62 56.77
C ALA A 506 20.65 0.45 57.71
N HIS A 507 20.67 0.67 59.02
CA HIS A 507 20.43 -0.39 60.00
C HIS A 507 19.11 -1.13 59.67
N GLY A 508 19.17 -2.45 59.49
CA GLY A 508 18.01 -3.27 59.10
C GLY A 508 17.76 -3.45 57.59
N THR A 509 18.56 -2.84 56.70
CA THR A 509 18.51 -3.16 55.25
C THR A 509 19.40 -4.35 54.91
N THR A 510 18.91 -5.28 54.07
CA THR A 510 19.64 -6.48 53.63
C THR A 510 19.95 -6.37 52.14
N ILE A 511 21.22 -6.45 51.76
CA ILE A 511 21.67 -6.59 50.37
C ILE A 511 21.43 -8.04 49.93
N ILE A 512 20.74 -8.20 48.80
CA ILE A 512 20.44 -9.51 48.23
C ILE A 512 21.61 -9.95 47.32
N PRO A 513 22.20 -11.15 47.55
CA PRO A 513 23.23 -11.70 46.67
C PRO A 513 22.76 -11.83 45.22
N LYS A 514 23.69 -11.66 44.28
CA LYS A 514 23.43 -11.76 42.84
C LYS A 514 22.87 -13.14 42.47
N GLY A 515 21.77 -13.17 41.71
CA GLY A 515 21.13 -14.40 41.25
C GLY A 515 19.92 -14.86 42.08
N ILE A 516 19.62 -14.20 43.20
CA ILE A 516 18.40 -14.46 43.98
C ILE A 516 17.27 -13.57 43.44
N LYS A 517 16.21 -14.21 42.91
CA LYS A 517 15.07 -13.47 42.37
C LYS A 517 14.23 -12.87 43.49
N ARG A 518 13.61 -11.72 43.24
CA ARG A 518 12.76 -10.99 44.20
C ARG A 518 11.67 -11.84 44.88
N LYS A 519 11.13 -12.84 44.17
CA LYS A 519 10.09 -13.75 44.69
C LYS A 519 10.60 -14.79 45.68
N ASP A 520 11.91 -15.03 45.71
CA ASP A 520 12.55 -16.05 46.54
C ASP A 520 13.11 -15.45 47.84
N VAL A 521 12.93 -14.13 48.05
CA VAL A 521 13.34 -13.41 49.27
C VAL A 521 12.31 -13.65 50.38
N PRO A 522 12.72 -14.17 51.55
CA PRO A 522 11.81 -14.39 52.68
C PRO A 522 11.13 -13.09 53.16
N SER A 523 9.85 -13.18 53.54
CA SER A 523 9.06 -12.05 54.03
C SER A 523 9.56 -11.44 55.34
N CYS A 524 10.42 -12.14 56.09
CA CYS A 524 11.05 -11.62 57.30
C CYS A 524 12.14 -10.56 57.02
N ILE A 525 12.55 -10.37 55.76
CA ILE A 525 13.49 -9.33 55.36
C ILE A 525 12.69 -8.06 55.04
N GLY A 526 12.62 -7.15 56.01
CA GLY A 526 11.77 -5.94 55.91
C GLY A 526 12.15 -4.97 54.80
N ASN A 527 13.44 -4.76 54.54
CA ASN A 527 13.93 -3.77 53.56
C ASN A 527 15.07 -4.34 52.67
N PRO A 528 14.75 -5.13 51.64
CA PRO A 528 15.77 -5.67 50.73
C PRO A 528 16.26 -4.62 49.73
N ILE A 529 17.57 -4.56 49.50
CA ILE A 529 18.21 -3.74 48.47
C ILE A 529 18.77 -4.68 47.39
N PHE A 530 18.39 -4.43 46.13
CA PHE A 530 18.88 -5.17 44.96
C PHE A 530 20.04 -4.42 44.31
N ARG A 531 21.09 -5.14 43.91
CA ARG A 531 22.23 -4.55 43.18
C ARG A 531 21.80 -4.17 41.75
N TYR A 532 22.30 -3.04 41.24
CA TYR A 532 22.01 -2.55 39.89
C TYR A 532 22.59 -3.51 38.83
N GLY A 533 21.78 -3.93 37.85
CA GLY A 533 22.17 -4.88 36.79
C GLY A 533 21.43 -6.22 36.78
N GLU A 534 20.33 -6.34 37.52
CA GLU A 534 19.27 -7.36 37.33
C GLU A 534 18.01 -6.76 36.72
#